data_AF-A0AAE2EJZ5-F1
#
_entry.id   AF-A0AAE2EJZ5-F1
#
_cell.length_a   1.000
_cell.length_b   1.000
_cell.length_c   1.000
_cell.angle_alpha   90.00
_cell.angle_beta   90.00
_cell.angle_gamma   90.00
#
_symmetry.space_group_name_H-M   'P 1'
#
loop_
_entity.id
_entity.type
_entity.pdbx_description
1 polymer ?
#
loop_
_entity_poly.entity_id
_entity_poly.type
_entity_poly.pdbx_seq_one_letter_code
_entity_poly.pdbx_strand_id
1 'polypeptide(L)'
;MSEWKEKRAELERQLIDAKQTVIKYEGTLKPSRTVTESEYREAQRAVIDLASQISNGDYEAGRPSDPYEGMTAQELRSLYEEKKANYRGYAGSGREAAELMRIDTRIQALESEEAE
;
A
#
# COMPACT_ATOMS: atom_id res chain seq x y z
N MET A 1 4.97 20.26 2.45
CA MET A 1 4.86 18.96 3.15
C MET A 1 4.35 17.96 2.13
N SER A 2 4.77 16.69 2.17
CA SER A 2 4.20 15.67 1.26
C SER A 2 2.70 15.55 1.55
N GLU A 3 1.85 15.57 0.51
CA GLU A 3 0.39 15.49 0.61
C GLU A 3 -0.07 14.30 1.49
N TRP A 4 0.72 13.22 1.53
CA TRP A 4 0.49 12.09 2.42
C TRP A 4 0.59 12.46 3.90
N LYS A 5 1.56 13.29 4.31
CA LYS A 5 1.73 13.65 5.73
C LYS A 5 0.53 14.41 6.29
N GLU A 6 -0.07 15.29 5.48
CA GLU A 6 -1.26 16.05 5.86
C GLU A 6 -2.49 15.14 5.92
N LYS A 7 -2.67 14.27 4.91
CA LYS A 7 -3.74 13.27 4.89
C LYS A 7 -3.63 12.27 6.04
N ARG A 8 -2.43 11.81 6.35
CA ARG A 8 -2.15 10.89 7.46
C ARG A 8 -2.54 11.50 8.81
N ALA A 9 -2.19 12.77 9.05
CA ALA A 9 -2.56 13.46 10.28
C ALA A 9 -4.09 13.56 10.46
N GLU A 10 -4.82 13.77 9.36
CA GLU A 10 -6.28 13.78 9.39
C GLU A 10 -6.87 12.39 9.68
N LEU A 11 -6.36 11.34 9.02
CA LEU A 11 -6.76 9.95 9.29
C LEU A 11 -6.47 9.55 10.74
N GLU A 12 -5.35 9.99 11.31
CA GLU A 12 -5.00 9.74 12.71
C GLU A 12 -5.97 10.41 13.69
N ARG A 13 -6.42 11.64 13.40
CA ARG A 13 -7.45 12.31 14.21
C ARG A 13 -8.76 11.54 14.19
N GLN A 14 -9.24 11.17 13.00
CA GLN A 14 -10.46 10.39 12.84
C GLN A 14 -10.37 9.03 13.55
N LEU A 15 -9.20 8.39 13.50
CA LEU A 15 -8.96 7.12 14.20
C LEU A 15 -9.03 7.30 15.72
N ILE A 16 -8.48 8.38 16.26
CA ILE A 16 -8.58 8.71 17.69
C ILE A 16 -10.03 8.91 18.09
N ASP A 17 -10.81 9.67 17.32
CA ASP A 17 -12.22 9.93 17.60
C ASP A 17 -13.05 8.64 17.58
N ALA A 18 -12.84 7.78 16.59
CA ALA A 18 -13.50 6.48 16.51
C ALA A 18 -13.15 5.60 17.74
N LYS A 19 -11.87 5.55 18.14
CA LYS A 19 -11.45 4.84 19.37
C LYS A 19 -12.10 5.41 20.62
N GLN A 20 -12.24 6.72 20.73
CA GLN A 20 -12.91 7.34 21.88
C GLN A 20 -14.39 6.94 21.95
N THR A 21 -15.09 6.86 20.82
CA THR A 21 -16.49 6.39 20.78
C THR A 21 -16.62 4.95 21.24
N VAL A 22 -15.71 4.07 20.81
CA VAL A 22 -15.63 2.67 21.28
C VAL A 22 -15.41 2.62 22.80
N ILE A 23 -14.42 3.35 23.31
CA ILE A 23 -14.10 3.40 24.75
C ILE A 23 -15.29 3.94 25.56
N LYS A 24 -15.97 4.98 25.09
CA LYS A 24 -17.16 5.54 25.77
C LYS A 24 -18.29 4.52 25.85
N TYR A 25 -18.51 3.73 24.79
CA TYR A 25 -19.55 2.70 24.78
C TYR A 25 -19.23 1.56 25.77
N GLU A 26 -17.98 1.06 25.73
CA GLU A 26 -17.53 -0.07 26.55
C GLU A 26 -17.33 0.30 28.02
N GLY A 27 -16.86 1.52 28.29
CA GLY A 27 -16.59 2.03 29.64
C GLY A 27 -17.83 2.50 30.41
N THR A 28 -19.01 2.55 29.78
CA THR A 28 -20.23 3.05 30.41
C THR A 28 -21.35 2.01 30.38
N LEU A 29 -21.89 1.70 31.57
CA LEU A 29 -23.05 0.79 31.72
C LEU A 29 -24.38 1.54 31.52
N LYS A 30 -25.44 0.81 31.18
CA LYS A 30 -26.80 1.37 31.16
C LYS A 30 -27.26 1.72 32.59
N PRO A 31 -28.01 2.82 32.80
CA PRO A 31 -28.60 3.72 31.80
C PRO A 31 -27.72 4.92 31.40
N SER A 32 -26.56 5.13 32.04
CA SER A 32 -25.70 6.31 31.83
C SER A 32 -24.96 6.35 30.49
N ARG A 33 -25.17 5.34 29.63
CA ARG A 33 -24.55 5.22 28.33
C ARG A 33 -25.11 6.24 27.35
N THR A 34 -24.25 7.10 26.81
CA THR A 34 -24.58 8.15 25.84
C THR A 34 -24.36 7.74 24.39
N VAL A 35 -23.53 6.73 24.14
CA VAL A 35 -23.25 6.18 22.81
C VAL A 35 -24.23 5.05 22.50
N THR A 36 -24.88 5.11 21.35
CA THR A 36 -25.78 4.07 20.86
C THR A 36 -25.03 2.85 20.35
N GLU A 37 -25.70 1.69 20.31
CA GLU A 37 -25.14 0.47 19.72
C GLU A 37 -24.78 0.65 18.23
N SER A 38 -25.54 1.47 17.50
CA SER A 38 -25.23 1.81 16.10
C SER A 38 -23.94 2.60 15.97
N GLU A 39 -23.77 3.66 16.76
CA GLU A 39 -22.55 4.48 16.76
C GLU A 39 -21.33 3.66 17.18
N TYR A 40 -21.51 2.74 18.14
CA TYR A 40 -20.44 1.81 18.54
C TYR A 40 -20.00 0.90 17.39
N ARG A 41 -20.96 0.27 16.69
CA ARG A 41 -20.64 -0.62 15.55
C ARG A 41 -19.99 0.12 14.40
N GLU A 42 -20.44 1.34 14.12
CA GLU A 42 -19.84 2.20 13.12
C GLU A 42 -18.40 2.58 13.51
N ALA A 43 -18.19 2.98 14.76
CA ALA A 43 -16.87 3.32 15.29
C ALA A 43 -15.90 2.12 15.24
N GLN A 44 -16.36 0.91 15.54
CA GLN A 44 -15.53 -0.30 15.41
C GLN A 44 -15.05 -0.54 13.97
N ARG A 45 -15.94 -0.38 12.98
CA ARG A 45 -15.57 -0.50 11.56
C ARG A 45 -14.58 0.60 11.17
N ALA A 46 -14.89 1.84 11.54
CA ALA A 46 -14.03 2.98 11.27
C ALA A 46 -12.61 2.79 11.82
N VAL A 47 -12.45 2.21 13.03
CA VAL A 47 -11.12 1.91 13.59
C VAL A 47 -10.31 0.99 12.67
N ILE A 48 -10.92 -0.07 12.15
CA ILE A 48 -10.24 -1.04 11.28
C ILE A 48 -9.92 -0.40 9.93
N ASP A 49 -10.89 0.29 9.33
CA ASP A 49 -10.75 0.90 8.00
C ASP A 49 -9.71 2.01 8.00
N LEU A 50 -9.74 2.90 8.99
CA LEU A 50 -8.79 4.01 9.11
C LEU A 50 -7.37 3.50 9.40
N ALA A 51 -7.21 2.49 10.27
CA ALA A 51 -5.91 1.89 10.52
C ALA A 51 -5.33 1.24 9.24
N SER A 52 -6.18 0.58 8.45
CA SER A 52 -5.78 -0.03 7.17
C SER A 52 -5.37 1.03 6.16
N GLN A 53 -6.11 2.14 6.04
CA GLN A 53 -5.77 3.25 5.16
C GLN A 53 -4.45 3.92 5.53
N ILE A 54 -4.19 4.12 6.83
CA ILE A 54 -2.91 4.65 7.32
C ILE A 54 -1.78 3.70 6.95
N SER A 55 -1.94 2.40 7.22
CA SER A 55 -0.92 1.39 6.90
C SER A 55 -0.60 1.34 5.41
N ASN A 56 -1.63 1.39 4.55
CA ASN A 56 -1.45 1.34 3.10
C ASN A 56 -0.76 2.61 2.57
N GLY A 57 -1.18 3.79 3.05
CA GLY A 57 -0.52 5.02 2.60
C GLY A 57 0.89 5.17 3.15
N ASP A 58 1.18 4.68 4.36
CA ASP A 58 2.55 4.63 4.89
C ASP A 58 3.43 3.66 4.07
N TYR A 59 2.86 2.55 3.62
CA TYR A 59 3.52 1.63 2.68
C TYR A 59 3.83 2.31 1.34
N GLU A 60 2.85 2.95 0.70
CA GLU A 60 3.05 3.62 -0.59
C GLU A 60 4.02 4.81 -0.48
N ALA A 61 3.94 5.61 0.59
CA ALA A 61 4.85 6.73 0.80
C ALA A 61 6.29 6.29 1.12
N GLY A 62 6.47 5.10 1.68
CA GLY A 62 7.78 4.49 1.97
C GLY A 62 8.29 3.57 0.87
N ARG A 63 7.48 3.30 -0.17
CA ARG A 63 7.85 2.41 -1.27
C ARG A 63 9.02 3.03 -2.05
N PRO A 64 10.10 2.27 -2.29
CA PRO A 64 11.15 2.74 -3.20
C PRO A 64 10.54 2.99 -4.57
N SER A 65 10.90 4.10 -5.23
CA SER A 65 10.54 4.33 -6.62
C SER A 65 10.89 3.11 -7.45
N ASP A 66 9.98 2.67 -8.32
CA ASP A 66 10.28 1.56 -9.21
C ASP A 66 11.38 2.02 -10.18
N PRO A 67 12.56 1.38 -10.18
CA PRO A 67 13.67 1.80 -11.03
C PRO A 67 13.37 1.71 -12.53
N TYR A 68 12.27 1.05 -12.91
CA TYR A 68 11.81 0.88 -14.28
C TYR A 68 10.64 1.80 -14.64
N GLU A 69 10.18 2.63 -13.71
CA GLU A 69 9.08 3.56 -13.94
C GLU A 69 9.44 4.59 -15.02
N GLY A 70 8.57 4.76 -16.01
CA GLY A 70 8.77 5.68 -17.14
C GLY A 70 9.64 5.13 -18.29
N MET A 71 10.22 3.93 -18.17
CA MET A 71 10.89 3.28 -19.30
C MET A 71 9.87 2.72 -20.30
N THR A 72 10.19 2.85 -21.59
CA THR A 72 9.43 2.25 -22.69
C THR A 72 9.63 0.73 -22.75
N ALA A 73 8.71 0.01 -23.40
CA ALA A 73 8.83 -1.44 -23.60
C ALA A 73 10.16 -1.82 -24.29
N GLN A 74 10.63 -1.00 -25.24
CA GLN A 74 11.89 -1.23 -25.94
C GLN A 74 13.13 -1.04 -25.05
N GLU A 75 13.13 -0.03 -24.17
CA GLU A 75 14.20 0.17 -23.19
C GLU A 75 14.26 -0.98 -22.18
N LEU A 76 13.10 -1.44 -21.70
CA LEU A 76 13.01 -2.57 -20.78
C LEU A 76 13.47 -3.89 -21.44
N ARG A 77 13.12 -4.13 -22.70
CA ARG A 77 13.60 -5.31 -23.45
C ARG A 77 15.13 -5.29 -23.60
N SER A 78 15.71 -4.12 -23.87
CA SER A 78 17.17 -3.96 -23.98
C SER A 78 17.86 -4.25 -22.64
N LEU A 79 17.31 -3.71 -21.55
CA LEU A 79 17.80 -3.94 -20.19
C LEU A 79 17.66 -5.41 -19.75
N TYR A 80 16.54 -6.05 -20.12
CA TYR A 80 16.30 -7.47 -19.86
C TYR A 80 17.37 -8.34 -20.50
N GLU A 81 17.65 -8.14 -21.79
CA GLU A 81 18.67 -8.92 -22.50
C GLU A 81 20.09 -8.65 -21.96
N GLU A 82 20.41 -7.41 -21.58
CA GLU A 82 21.68 -7.10 -20.90
C GLU A 82 21.82 -7.84 -19.56
N LYS A 83 20.79 -7.79 -18.71
CA LYS A 83 20.80 -8.46 -17.40
C LYS A 83 20.80 -9.97 -17.53
N LYS A 84 20.07 -10.51 -18.50
CA LYS A 84 20.00 -11.94 -18.81
C LYS A 84 21.34 -12.46 -19.33
N ALA A 85 22.05 -11.71 -20.16
CA ALA A 85 23.40 -12.06 -20.58
C ALA A 85 24.39 -12.15 -19.40
N ASN A 86 24.19 -11.32 -18.39
CA ASN A 86 24.99 -11.31 -17.16
C ASN A 86 24.50 -12.33 -16.11
N TYR A 87 23.33 -12.93 -16.30
CA TYR A 87 22.75 -13.90 -15.36
C TYR A 87 23.44 -15.27 -15.47
N ARG A 88 24.09 -15.69 -14.39
CA ARG A 88 24.87 -16.94 -14.34
C ARG A 88 24.12 -18.14 -13.72
N GLY A 89 22.93 -17.95 -13.14
CA GLY A 89 22.05 -19.04 -12.69
C GLY A 89 22.58 -19.98 -11.61
N TYR A 90 23.41 -19.49 -10.67
CA TYR A 90 23.99 -20.30 -9.60
C TYR A 90 23.21 -20.18 -8.27
N ALA A 91 23.47 -21.08 -7.33
CA ALA A 91 22.86 -21.04 -6.00
C ALA A 91 23.12 -19.68 -5.32
N GLY A 92 22.05 -18.92 -5.04
CA GLY A 92 22.12 -17.57 -4.51
C GLY A 92 21.69 -16.46 -5.48
N SER A 93 21.52 -16.77 -6.78
CA SER A 93 21.11 -15.79 -7.81
C SER A 93 19.61 -15.44 -7.81
N GLY A 94 18.93 -15.60 -6.67
CA GLY A 94 17.49 -15.41 -6.56
C GLY A 94 17.07 -13.95 -6.73
N ARG A 95 17.94 -13.00 -6.37
CA ARG A 95 17.68 -11.57 -6.56
C ARG A 95 17.72 -11.19 -8.04
N GLU A 96 18.72 -11.69 -8.77
CA GLU A 96 18.87 -11.45 -10.21
C GLU A 96 17.73 -12.12 -11.01
N ALA A 97 17.31 -13.32 -10.61
CA ALA A 97 16.15 -13.98 -11.20
C ALA A 97 14.85 -13.20 -10.96
N ALA A 98 14.63 -12.71 -9.72
CA ALA A 98 13.47 -11.88 -9.40
C ALA A 98 13.49 -10.53 -10.14
N GLU A 99 14.67 -9.97 -10.37
CA GLU A 99 14.83 -8.74 -11.15
C GLU A 99 14.44 -8.95 -12.62
N LEU A 100 14.89 -10.03 -13.25
CA LEU A 100 14.50 -10.38 -14.61
C LEU A 100 12.99 -10.61 -14.73
N MET A 101 12.37 -11.31 -13.78
CA MET A 101 10.92 -11.53 -13.77
C MET A 101 10.14 -10.21 -13.65
N ARG A 102 10.62 -9.26 -12.83
CA ARG A 102 9.99 -7.93 -12.71
C ARG A 102 10.03 -7.16 -14.01
N ILE A 103 11.18 -7.13 -14.69
CA ILE A 103 11.32 -6.45 -15.98
C ILE A 103 10.40 -7.10 -17.02
N ASP A 104 10.38 -8.43 -17.11
CA ASP A 104 9.52 -9.17 -18.04
C ASP A 104 8.02 -8.89 -17.80
N THR A 105 7.59 -8.89 -16.53
CA THR A 105 6.20 -8.58 -16.17
C THR A 105 5.82 -7.15 -16.57
N ARG A 106 6.75 -6.20 -16.43
CA ARG A 106 6.50 -4.80 -16.82
C ARG A 106 6.40 -4.64 -18.34
N ILE A 107 7.24 -5.35 -19.09
CA ILE A 107 7.17 -5.41 -20.56
C ILE A 107 5.80 -5.92 -20.99
N GLN A 108 5.33 -7.04 -20.43
CA GLN A 108 4.01 -7.61 -20.74
C GLN A 108 2.86 -6.65 -20.44
N ALA A 109 2.93 -5.92 -19.33
CA ALA A 109 1.92 -4.92 -18.98
C ALA A 109 1.84 -3.79 -20.02
N LEU A 110 2.99 -3.22 -20.40
CA LEU A 110 3.04 -2.14 -21.40
C LEU A 110 2.56 -2.62 -22.79
N GLU A 111 2.94 -3.82 -23.20
CA GLU A 111 2.52 -4.39 -24.47
C GLU A 111 1.02 -4.73 -24.51
N SER A 112 0.44 -5.08 -23.36
CA SER A 112 -1.01 -5.31 -23.24
C SER A 112 -1.78 -3.99 -23.33
N GLU A 113 -1.26 -2.91 -22.72
CA GLU A 113 -1.85 -1.56 -22.81
C GLU A 113 -1.75 -0.96 -24.23
N GLU A 114 -0.71 -1.29 -25.00
CA GLU A 114 -0.56 -0.86 -26.41
C GLU A 114 -1.43 -1.65 -27.40
N ALA A 115 -1.91 -2.83 -27.01
CA ALA A 115 -2.73 -3.72 -27.84
C ALA A 115 -4.25 -3.49 -27.68
N GLU A 116 -4.67 -2.70 -26.69
CA GLU A 116 -6.06 -2.24 -26.48
C GLU A 116 -6.36 -0.92 -27.22
#